data_AF-A0A2A7H3M0-F1
#
_entry.id   AF-A0A2A7H3M0-F1
#
_cell.length_a   1.000
_cell.length_b   1.000
_cell.length_c   1.000
_cell.angle_alpha   90.00
_cell.angle_beta   90.00
_cell.angle_gamma   90.00
#
_symmetry.space_group_name_H-M   'P 1'
#
loop_
_entity.id
_entity.type
_entity.pdbx_description
1 polymer ?
#
loop_
_entity_poly.entity_id
_entity_poly.type
_entity_poly.pdbx_seq_one_letter_code
_entity_poly.pdbx_strand_id
1 'polypeptide(L)'
;MSCNDDKKHCHDTNCVCDVVNFIDELQNVQHDNFCPTGCENPILGANCSGTSPLANTRPFVLFDKKGVIFLPASCFNIINPGSMTSDAFELPIPVPSPFLRVESVDCECCAVLRVLVPDVSNLSSGALDDLIRELSLFLPTTNHPSTQADFQAIARTLICKYQNGITFRDTGGGSGVSPRLTTEFFGLASTNFCITVDLQCFCAIQCLRDTFIGRV
;
A
#
# COMPACT_ATOMS: atom_id res chain seq x y z
N MET A 1 1.09 -27.79 12.77
CA MET A 1 1.55 -28.29 14.08
C MET A 1 0.94 -27.36 15.12
N SER A 2 0.19 -27.92 16.06
CA SER A 2 -0.40 -27.20 17.18
C SER A 2 0.69 -26.97 18.22
N CYS A 3 0.88 -25.73 18.67
CA CYS A 3 1.76 -25.39 19.77
C CYS A 3 0.93 -24.75 20.88
N ASN A 4 0.96 -25.44 22.01
CA ASN A 4 0.34 -25.10 23.27
C ASN A 4 1.17 -23.99 23.93
N ASP A 5 0.82 -22.72 23.68
CA ASP A 5 1.43 -21.56 24.35
C ASP A 5 0.49 -21.11 25.48
N ASP A 6 0.95 -21.23 26.72
CA ASP A 6 0.36 -20.60 27.92
C ASP A 6 0.58 -19.06 27.92
N LYS A 7 0.47 -18.42 26.75
CA LYS A 7 0.43 -16.98 26.62
C LYS A 7 -1.03 -16.57 26.71
N LYS A 8 -1.41 -16.08 27.89
CA LYS A 8 -2.57 -15.24 28.19
C LYS A 8 -3.40 -14.91 26.93
N HIS A 9 -4.29 -15.81 26.53
CA HIS A 9 -5.18 -15.58 25.39
C HIS A 9 -5.96 -14.32 25.71
N CYS A 10 -5.64 -13.22 25.03
CA CYS A 10 -6.56 -12.10 25.04
C CYS A 10 -7.78 -12.50 24.22
N HIS A 11 -8.94 -12.12 24.75
CA HIS A 11 -10.30 -12.55 24.37
C HIS A 11 -10.56 -12.68 22.86
N ASP A 12 -11.53 -13.54 22.50
CA ASP A 12 -12.24 -13.62 21.19
C ASP A 12 -11.68 -12.70 20.11
N THR A 13 -10.50 -13.03 19.58
CA THR A 13 -9.86 -12.22 18.55
C THR A 13 -10.63 -12.42 17.24
N ASN A 14 -10.91 -11.32 16.54
CA ASN A 14 -11.43 -11.44 15.18
C ASN A 14 -10.27 -11.69 14.22
N CYS A 15 -10.56 -12.32 13.07
CA CYS A 15 -9.53 -12.70 12.11
C CYS A 15 -8.68 -11.52 11.59
N VAL A 16 -9.21 -10.28 11.65
CA VAL A 16 -8.47 -9.07 11.30
C VAL A 16 -7.37 -8.80 12.33
N CYS A 17 -7.69 -8.85 13.62
CA CYS A 17 -6.74 -8.67 14.71
C CYS A 17 -5.59 -9.68 14.65
N ASP A 18 -5.91 -10.95 14.44
CA ASP A 18 -4.90 -12.01 14.31
C ASP A 18 -3.91 -11.73 13.18
N VAL A 19 -4.41 -11.31 12.00
CA VAL A 19 -3.56 -11.02 10.84
C VAL A 19 -2.70 -9.77 11.07
N VAL A 20 -3.25 -8.70 11.65
CA VAL A 20 -2.47 -7.47 11.91
C VAL A 20 -1.40 -7.73 12.98
N ASN A 21 -1.74 -8.46 14.05
CA ASN A 21 -0.76 -8.87 15.07
C ASN A 21 0.33 -9.76 14.47
N PHE A 22 -0.04 -10.71 13.61
CA PHE A 22 0.95 -11.53 12.89
C PHE A 22 1.88 -10.68 12.02
N ILE A 23 1.37 -9.66 11.32
CA ILE A 23 2.22 -8.74 10.55
C ILE A 23 3.15 -7.96 11.48
N ASP A 24 2.68 -7.51 12.65
CA ASP A 24 3.50 -6.80 13.64
C ASP A 24 4.64 -7.69 14.16
N GLU A 25 4.34 -8.94 14.51
CA GLU A 25 5.34 -9.95 14.88
C GLU A 25 6.37 -10.16 13.77
N LEU A 26 5.94 -10.29 12.51
CA LEU A 26 6.86 -10.42 11.36
C LEU A 26 7.80 -9.21 11.21
N GLN A 27 7.35 -8.00 11.50
CA GLN A 27 8.19 -6.80 11.45
C GLN A 27 9.21 -6.76 12.59
N ASN A 28 8.86 -7.30 13.75
CA ASN A 28 9.72 -7.33 14.94
C ASN A 28 10.82 -8.40 14.88
N VAL A 29 10.60 -9.50 14.14
CA VAL A 29 11.60 -10.57 13.96
C VAL A 29 12.84 -10.11 13.19
N GLN A 30 12.79 -8.99 12.46
CA GLN A 30 13.90 -8.53 11.63
C GLN A 30 15.14 -8.01 12.39
N HIS A 31 15.14 -7.96 13.72
CA HIS A 31 16.28 -7.44 14.49
C HIS A 31 17.25 -8.50 15.05
N ASP A 32 16.82 -9.74 15.28
CA ASP A 32 17.64 -10.72 16.04
C ASP A 32 17.85 -12.02 15.25
N ASN A 33 19.08 -12.19 14.75
CA ASN A 33 19.62 -13.43 14.17
C ASN A 33 18.99 -13.89 12.84
N PHE A 34 19.53 -13.35 11.75
CA PHE A 34 19.26 -13.79 10.38
C PHE A 34 19.70 -15.25 10.16
N CYS A 35 18.78 -16.20 10.31
CA CYS A 35 18.97 -17.58 9.84
C CYS A 35 18.41 -17.68 8.40
N PRO A 36 19.26 -17.88 7.37
CA PRO A 36 18.85 -17.87 5.96
C PRO A 36 17.88 -18.99 5.57
N THR A 37 17.70 -20.00 6.44
CA THR A 37 16.97 -21.23 6.15
C THR A 37 15.54 -21.31 6.68
N GLY A 38 14.97 -20.22 7.24
CA GLY A 38 13.50 -20.01 7.33
C GLY A 38 12.64 -21.17 7.86
N CYS A 39 13.12 -21.96 8.81
CA CYS A 39 12.41 -23.16 9.29
C CYS A 39 11.41 -22.88 10.43
N GLU A 40 11.52 -21.75 11.12
CA GLU A 40 10.70 -21.48 12.33
C GLU A 40 9.90 -20.17 12.27
N ASN A 41 10.33 -19.15 11.52
CA ASN A 41 9.59 -17.90 11.34
C ASN A 41 9.38 -17.57 9.86
N PRO A 42 8.16 -17.20 9.42
CA PRO A 42 7.93 -16.68 8.08
C PRO A 42 8.77 -15.42 7.87
N ILE A 43 9.42 -15.31 6.71
CA ILE A 43 10.29 -14.17 6.40
C ILE A 43 9.55 -13.23 5.43
N LEU A 44 9.60 -11.93 5.72
CA LEU A 44 9.16 -10.89 4.79
C LEU A 44 10.03 -10.93 3.53
N GLY A 45 9.40 -11.10 2.36
CA GLY A 45 10.13 -11.13 1.09
C GLY A 45 11.07 -12.34 0.91
N ALA A 46 10.66 -13.54 1.33
CA ALA A 46 11.45 -14.79 1.32
C ALA A 46 12.07 -15.22 -0.03
N ASN A 47 11.99 -14.42 -1.10
CA ASN A 47 12.55 -14.70 -2.43
C ASN A 47 13.30 -13.48 -3.04
N CYS A 48 13.75 -12.52 -2.25
CA CYS A 48 14.50 -11.37 -2.78
C CYS A 48 15.93 -11.80 -3.19
N SER A 49 16.16 -11.98 -4.48
CA SER A 49 17.49 -12.22 -5.07
C SER A 49 18.44 -11.04 -4.84
N GLY A 50 19.21 -11.08 -3.75
CA GLY A 50 20.55 -10.46 -3.56
C GLY A 50 20.76 -8.94 -3.68
N THR A 51 19.90 -8.17 -4.35
CA THR A 51 20.16 -6.76 -4.70
C THR A 51 19.07 -5.77 -4.24
N SER A 52 17.95 -6.24 -3.70
CA SER A 52 16.89 -5.39 -3.14
C SER A 52 16.94 -5.40 -1.62
N PRO A 53 16.65 -4.27 -0.94
CA PRO A 53 16.53 -4.26 0.51
C PRO A 53 15.49 -5.29 0.94
N LEU A 54 15.82 -6.06 1.97
CA LEU A 54 14.90 -7.03 2.54
C LEU A 54 13.62 -6.30 2.96
N ALA A 55 12.46 -6.79 2.53
CA ALA A 55 11.19 -6.14 2.86
C ALA A 55 11.04 -6.08 4.38
N ASN A 56 10.62 -4.93 4.92
CA ASN A 56 10.51 -4.70 6.37
C ASN A 56 9.07 -4.55 6.85
N THR A 57 8.10 -4.69 5.94
CA THR A 57 6.69 -4.72 6.28
C THR A 57 5.88 -5.42 5.20
N ARG A 58 4.71 -5.92 5.59
CA ARG A 58 3.63 -6.33 4.71
C ARG A 58 2.52 -5.28 4.83
N PRO A 59 2.44 -4.33 3.88
CA PRO A 59 1.35 -3.37 3.87
C PRO A 59 0.00 -4.07 3.71
N PHE A 60 -1.05 -3.45 4.20
CA PHE A 60 -2.41 -4.00 4.08
C PHE A 60 -3.43 -2.88 3.93
N VAL A 61 -4.66 -3.28 3.59
CA VAL A 61 -5.84 -2.42 3.60
C VAL A 61 -6.92 -3.07 4.47
N LEU A 62 -7.74 -2.25 5.11
CA LEU A 62 -8.82 -2.68 5.99
C LEU A 62 -10.18 -2.36 5.36
N PHE A 63 -11.16 -3.21 5.65
CA PHE A 63 -12.55 -3.02 5.23
C PHE A 63 -13.46 -2.94 6.44
N ASP A 64 -14.31 -1.91 6.50
CA ASP A 64 -15.31 -1.75 7.55
C ASP A 64 -16.37 -2.85 7.49
N LYS A 65 -17.27 -2.91 8.49
CA LYS A 65 -18.36 -3.90 8.55
C LYS A 65 -19.33 -3.86 7.35
N LYS A 66 -19.29 -2.81 6.52
CA LYS A 66 -20.09 -2.67 5.30
C LYS A 66 -19.32 -3.12 4.05
N GLY A 67 -18.06 -3.54 4.18
CA GLY A 67 -17.19 -3.92 3.07
C GLY A 67 -16.58 -2.73 2.32
N VAL A 68 -16.63 -1.53 2.90
CA VAL A 68 -16.05 -0.30 2.35
C VAL A 68 -14.59 -0.21 2.80
N ILE A 69 -13.69 0.21 1.90
CA ILE A 69 -12.28 0.39 2.25
C ILE A 69 -12.20 1.51 3.29
N PHE A 70 -11.51 1.23 4.39
CA PHE A 70 -11.24 2.24 5.39
C PHE A 70 -10.19 3.21 4.86
N LEU A 71 -10.59 4.48 4.70
CA LEU A 71 -9.75 5.56 4.19
C LEU A 71 -9.50 6.57 5.31
N PRO A 72 -8.30 6.60 5.91
CA PRO A 72 -7.91 7.60 6.89
C PRO A 72 -7.95 9.01 6.29
N ALA A 73 -8.10 10.02 7.16
CA ALA A 73 -8.05 11.44 6.79
C ALA A 73 -6.60 11.90 6.51
N SER A 74 -5.96 11.27 5.53
CA SER A 74 -4.59 11.50 5.10
C SER A 74 -4.58 11.60 3.59
N CYS A 75 -4.30 12.79 3.05
CA CYS A 75 -4.29 13.02 1.61
C CYS A 75 -2.87 13.23 1.09
N PHE A 76 -2.64 12.81 -0.14
CA PHE A 76 -1.39 13.04 -0.87
C PHE A 76 -1.68 13.49 -2.29
N ASN A 77 -0.69 14.13 -2.91
CA ASN A 77 -0.72 14.52 -4.31
C ASN A 77 0.24 13.63 -5.11
N ILE A 78 -0.18 13.31 -6.34
CA ILE A 78 0.69 12.70 -7.35
C ILE A 78 1.00 13.79 -8.37
N ILE A 79 2.29 14.09 -8.54
CA ILE A 79 2.79 15.16 -9.40
C ILE A 79 3.70 14.54 -10.46
N ASN A 80 3.54 14.91 -11.73
CA ASN A 80 4.50 14.62 -12.78
C ASN A 80 5.44 15.83 -12.99
N PRO A 81 6.65 15.85 -12.41
CA PRO A 81 7.59 16.97 -12.54
C PRO A 81 8.22 17.08 -13.95
N GLY A 82 8.03 16.07 -14.81
CA GLY A 82 8.69 15.98 -16.12
C GLY A 82 7.97 16.70 -17.27
N SER A 83 6.78 17.27 -17.05
CA SER A 83 6.05 17.97 -18.11
C SER A 83 6.60 19.39 -18.27
N MET A 84 7.59 19.54 -19.16
CA MET A 84 8.08 20.84 -19.67
C MET A 84 7.13 21.45 -20.73
N THR A 85 5.87 21.00 -20.78
CA THR A 85 4.79 21.66 -21.50
C THR A 85 3.81 22.23 -20.47
N SER A 86 2.97 23.17 -20.85
CA SER A 86 1.91 23.75 -20.00
C SER A 86 0.90 22.74 -19.42
N ASP A 87 1.09 21.45 -19.69
CA ASP A 87 0.21 20.35 -19.36
C ASP A 87 0.88 19.47 -18.30
N ALA A 88 1.32 20.07 -17.19
CA ALA A 88 1.69 19.32 -16.00
C ALA A 88 0.46 18.55 -15.51
N PHE A 89 0.47 17.24 -15.74
CA PHE A 89 -0.61 16.36 -15.32
C PHE A 89 -0.41 16.07 -13.82
N GLU A 90 -0.98 16.93 -12.98
CA GLU A 90 -1.12 16.71 -11.55
C GLU A 90 -2.53 16.17 -11.28
N LEU A 91 -2.71 15.34 -10.25
CA LEU A 91 -4.07 15.11 -9.77
C LEU A 91 -4.61 16.46 -9.24
N PRO A 92 -5.75 16.95 -9.76
CA PRO A 92 -6.27 18.28 -9.41
C PRO A 92 -6.69 18.41 -7.94
N ILE A 93 -6.82 17.30 -7.21
CA ILE A 93 -7.13 17.29 -5.78
C ILE A 93 -6.28 16.25 -5.04
N PRO A 94 -5.94 16.53 -3.76
CA PRO A 94 -5.36 15.53 -2.88
C PRO A 94 -6.30 14.33 -2.68
N VAL A 95 -5.76 13.13 -2.77
CA VAL A 95 -6.53 11.87 -2.63
C VAL A 95 -6.13 11.12 -1.37
N PRO A 96 -7.07 10.42 -0.70
CA PRO A 96 -6.75 9.64 0.47
C PRO A 96 -5.95 8.38 0.10
N SER A 97 -5.04 7.96 0.98
CA SER A 97 -4.30 6.72 0.79
C SER A 97 -4.93 5.55 1.54
N PRO A 98 -5.15 4.38 0.89
CA PRO A 98 -5.68 3.19 1.55
C PRO A 98 -4.60 2.34 2.24
N PHE A 99 -3.31 2.62 1.98
CA PHE A 99 -2.22 1.74 2.38
C PHE A 99 -1.85 1.93 3.85
N LEU A 100 -1.84 0.84 4.61
CA LEU A 100 -1.57 0.85 6.03
C LEU A 100 -0.38 -0.03 6.36
N ARG A 101 0.42 0.43 7.31
CA ARG A 101 1.45 -0.33 8.02
C ARG A 101 1.08 -0.38 9.49
N VAL A 102 1.21 -1.54 10.12
CA VAL A 102 1.10 -1.65 11.58
C VAL A 102 2.40 -1.18 12.23
N GLU A 103 2.26 -0.39 13.28
CA GLU A 103 3.36 0.07 14.15
C GLU A 103 3.35 -0.66 15.50
N SER A 104 2.17 -1.01 16.01
CA SER A 104 2.01 -1.84 17.21
C SER A 104 0.57 -2.36 17.34
N VAL A 105 0.38 -3.55 17.90
CA VAL A 105 -0.92 -4.06 18.34
C VAL A 105 -0.89 -4.39 19.83
N ASP A 106 -1.95 -4.05 20.56
CA ASP A 106 -2.13 -4.44 21.95
C ASP A 106 -3.05 -5.65 22.11
N CYS A 107 -3.15 -6.15 23.34
CA CYS A 107 -3.93 -7.36 23.61
C CYS A 107 -5.45 -7.13 23.47
N GLU A 108 -5.93 -5.90 23.47
CA GLU A 108 -7.37 -5.58 23.28
C GLU A 108 -7.72 -5.37 21.81
N CYS A 109 -6.86 -5.81 20.87
CA CYS A 109 -7.02 -5.61 19.44
C CYS A 109 -7.08 -4.13 19.03
N CYS A 110 -6.52 -3.23 19.83
CA CYS A 110 -6.25 -1.87 19.40
C CYS A 110 -4.89 -1.82 18.71
N ALA A 111 -4.82 -1.14 17.58
CA ALA A 111 -3.62 -1.04 16.77
C ALA A 111 -3.29 0.41 16.44
N VAL A 112 -1.99 0.74 16.49
CA VAL A 112 -1.45 1.96 15.91
C VAL A 112 -1.04 1.64 14.48
N LEU A 113 -1.68 2.31 13.52
CA LEU A 113 -1.44 2.13 12.10
C LEU A 113 -0.85 3.41 11.53
N ARG A 114 0.19 3.27 10.73
CA ARG A 114 0.76 4.34 9.92
C ARG A 114 0.17 4.30 8.52
N VAL A 115 -0.22 5.46 8.02
CA VAL A 115 -0.62 5.62 6.62
C VAL A 115 0.63 5.65 5.73
N LEU A 116 0.65 4.82 4.70
CA LEU A 116 1.65 4.86 3.64
C LEU A 116 1.07 5.57 2.41
N VAL A 117 1.89 6.19 1.57
CA VAL A 117 1.46 6.81 0.31
C VAL A 117 2.21 6.21 -0.88
N PRO A 118 1.63 6.19 -2.09
CA PRO A 118 2.35 5.83 -3.31
C PRO A 118 3.64 6.63 -3.49
N ASP A 119 4.75 5.93 -3.68
CA ASP A 119 6.01 6.52 -4.12
C ASP A 119 6.19 6.30 -5.62
N VAL A 120 5.90 7.34 -6.39
CA VAL A 120 5.95 7.35 -7.85
C VAL A 120 7.27 7.85 -8.42
N SER A 121 8.27 8.14 -7.57
CA SER A 121 9.54 8.75 -7.99
C SER A 121 10.34 7.93 -8.99
N ASN A 122 10.17 6.60 -8.99
CA ASN A 122 10.85 5.66 -9.87
C ASN A 122 10.06 5.30 -11.14
N LEU A 123 8.86 5.86 -11.33
CA LEU A 123 8.07 5.61 -12.54
C LEU A 123 8.61 6.42 -13.72
N SER A 124 8.57 5.82 -14.92
CA SER A 124 8.75 6.58 -16.15
C SER A 124 7.57 7.55 -16.36
N SER A 125 7.79 8.61 -17.16
CA SER A 125 6.73 9.59 -17.45
C SER A 125 5.50 8.93 -18.09
N GLY A 126 5.70 7.94 -18.97
CA GLY A 126 4.60 7.21 -19.60
C GLY A 126 3.77 6.39 -18.61
N ALA A 127 4.42 5.70 -17.66
CA ALA A 127 3.72 4.99 -16.60
C ALA A 127 2.96 5.93 -15.67
N LEU A 128 3.58 7.07 -15.32
CA LEU A 128 2.97 8.07 -14.46
C LEU A 128 1.76 8.73 -15.13
N ASP A 129 1.85 9.09 -16.41
CA ASP A 129 0.74 9.67 -17.18
C ASP A 129 -0.43 8.70 -17.29
N ASP A 130 -0.17 7.41 -17.53
CA ASP A 130 -1.21 6.38 -17.57
C ASP A 130 -1.88 6.19 -16.21
N LEU A 131 -1.12 6.20 -15.12
CA LEU A 131 -1.66 6.16 -13.77
C LEU A 131 -2.56 7.37 -13.48
N ILE A 132 -2.06 8.59 -13.71
CA ILE A 132 -2.82 9.81 -13.42
C ILE A 132 -4.06 9.89 -14.32
N ARG A 133 -3.97 9.48 -15.59
CA ARG A 133 -5.13 9.42 -16.49
C ARG A 133 -6.22 8.48 -15.95
N GLU A 134 -5.85 7.29 -15.48
CA GLU A 134 -6.82 6.36 -14.91
C GLU A 134 -7.45 6.88 -13.62
N LEU A 135 -6.66 7.47 -12.72
CA LEU A 135 -7.19 8.05 -11.48
C LEU A 135 -8.11 9.25 -11.75
N SER A 136 -7.76 10.07 -12.74
CA SER A 136 -8.57 11.23 -13.17
C SER A 136 -9.94 10.85 -13.74
N LEU A 137 -10.16 9.61 -14.17
CA LEU A 137 -11.51 9.14 -14.57
C LEU A 137 -12.51 9.14 -13.41
N PHE A 138 -12.02 9.08 -12.17
CA PHE A 138 -12.84 9.09 -10.96
C PHE A 138 -12.86 10.45 -10.27
N LEU A 139 -12.05 11.40 -10.73
CA LEU A 139 -11.98 12.71 -10.10
C LEU A 139 -13.14 13.61 -10.54
N PRO A 140 -13.63 14.49 -9.63
CA PRO A 140 -14.71 15.41 -9.93
C PRO A 140 -14.35 16.34 -11.10
N THR A 141 -15.29 16.50 -12.03
CA THR A 141 -15.26 17.63 -12.97
C THR A 141 -15.86 18.87 -12.28
N THR A 142 -15.70 20.06 -12.86
CA THR A 142 -16.18 21.35 -12.30
C THR A 142 -17.67 21.38 -11.91
N ASN A 143 -18.45 20.36 -12.31
CA ASN A 143 -19.89 20.27 -12.10
C ASN A 143 -20.31 19.22 -11.06
N HIS A 144 -19.38 18.48 -10.43
CA HIS A 144 -19.74 17.43 -9.47
C HIS A 144 -18.75 17.40 -8.29
N PRO A 145 -19.16 17.60 -7.03
CA PRO A 145 -18.25 17.46 -5.89
C PRO A 145 -17.80 16.00 -5.71
N SER A 146 -16.58 15.79 -5.22
CA SER A 146 -16.05 14.43 -4.94
C SER A 146 -16.94 13.72 -3.92
N THR A 147 -17.38 12.51 -4.26
CA THR A 147 -18.18 11.65 -3.39
C THR A 147 -17.32 10.61 -2.69
N GLN A 148 -17.87 9.99 -1.64
CA GLN A 148 -17.24 8.84 -1.00
C GLN A 148 -17.00 7.69 -1.99
N ALA A 149 -17.87 7.51 -2.99
CA ALA A 149 -17.72 6.46 -4.01
C ALA A 149 -16.51 6.70 -4.92
N ASP A 150 -16.23 7.96 -5.26
CA ASP A 150 -15.08 8.34 -6.10
C ASP A 150 -13.76 7.99 -5.41
N PHE A 151 -13.63 8.35 -4.13
CA PHE A 151 -12.45 8.00 -3.33
C PHE A 151 -12.29 6.48 -3.16
N GLN A 152 -13.39 5.73 -3.07
CA GLN A 152 -13.34 4.27 -3.05
C GLN A 152 -12.84 3.67 -4.37
N ALA A 153 -13.26 4.23 -5.51
CA ALA A 153 -12.79 3.81 -6.82
C ALA A 153 -11.29 4.12 -7.03
N ILE A 154 -10.85 5.30 -6.59
CA ILE A 154 -9.43 5.71 -6.59
C ILE A 154 -8.61 4.74 -5.73
N ALA A 155 -9.04 4.48 -4.50
CA ALA A 155 -8.36 3.55 -3.59
C ALA A 155 -8.24 2.14 -4.19
N ARG A 156 -9.32 1.60 -4.76
CA ARG A 156 -9.30 0.29 -5.45
C ARG A 156 -8.34 0.28 -6.63
N THR A 157 -8.30 1.36 -7.41
CA THR A 157 -7.38 1.50 -8.54
C THR A 157 -5.93 1.52 -8.06
N LEU A 158 -5.61 2.31 -7.03
CA LEU A 158 -4.28 2.35 -6.43
C LEU A 158 -3.85 0.98 -5.91
N ILE A 159 -4.71 0.27 -5.17
CA ILE A 159 -4.43 -1.08 -4.67
C ILE A 159 -4.15 -2.04 -5.84
N CYS A 160 -4.98 -2.00 -6.88
CA CYS A 160 -4.83 -2.84 -8.06
C CYS A 160 -3.50 -2.58 -8.77
N LYS A 161 -3.14 -1.31 -8.99
CA LYS A 161 -1.88 -0.93 -9.64
C LYS A 161 -0.65 -1.22 -8.78
N TYR A 162 -0.75 -1.12 -7.46
CA TYR A 162 0.33 -1.52 -6.57
C TYR A 162 0.60 -3.03 -6.65
N GLN A 163 -0.45 -3.86 -6.69
CA GLN A 163 -0.30 -5.32 -6.74
C GLN A 163 0.05 -5.85 -8.14
N ASN A 164 -0.57 -5.31 -9.19
CA ASN A 164 -0.49 -5.85 -10.55
C ASN A 164 0.41 -5.03 -11.49
N GLY A 165 0.86 -3.85 -11.05
CA GLY A 165 1.63 -2.92 -11.87
C GLY A 165 0.76 -2.02 -12.75
N ILE A 166 1.42 -1.04 -13.35
CA ILE A 166 0.87 -0.08 -14.31
C ILE A 166 1.33 -0.53 -15.69
N THR A 167 0.40 -1.02 -16.49
CA THR A 167 0.67 -1.42 -17.87
C THR A 167 0.42 -0.24 -18.80
N PHE A 168 1.46 0.18 -19.53
CA PHE A 168 1.42 1.33 -20.43
C PHE A 168 2.10 1.01 -21.76
N ARG A 169 1.86 1.85 -22.77
CA ARG A 169 2.55 1.75 -24.07
C ARG A 169 3.78 2.65 -24.05
N ASP A 170 4.94 2.03 -23.98
CA ASP A 170 6.21 2.73 -24.15
C ASP A 170 6.43 2.99 -25.65
N THR A 171 6.50 4.26 -26.03
CA THR A 171 6.75 4.67 -27.41
C THR A 171 8.23 4.64 -27.79
N GLY A 172 9.13 4.31 -26.85
CA GLY A 172 10.56 4.06 -27.06
C GLY A 172 11.20 5.10 -27.97
N GLY A 173 11.78 6.16 -27.40
CA GLY A 173 12.13 7.47 -28.02
C GLY A 173 12.87 7.58 -29.37
N GLY A 174 12.91 6.55 -30.23
CA GLY A 174 13.32 6.59 -31.63
C GLY A 174 12.14 6.50 -32.59
N SER A 175 12.15 7.35 -33.62
CA SER A 175 11.17 7.30 -34.72
C SER A 175 11.26 5.95 -35.46
N GLY A 176 10.19 5.16 -35.45
CA GLY A 176 10.08 3.90 -36.20
C GLY A 176 10.00 2.60 -35.37
N VAL A 177 10.03 2.67 -34.04
CA VAL A 177 9.82 1.49 -33.18
C VAL A 177 8.33 1.33 -32.87
N SER A 178 7.79 0.12 -33.00
CA SER A 178 6.41 -0.16 -32.59
C SER A 178 6.26 -0.03 -31.08
N PRO A 179 5.18 0.60 -30.57
CA PRO A 179 4.96 0.75 -29.13
C PRO A 179 5.00 -0.60 -28.43
N ARG A 180 5.80 -0.72 -27.36
CA ARG A 180 5.87 -1.93 -26.54
C ARG A 180 4.95 -1.79 -25.34
N LEU A 181 4.28 -2.89 -24.98
CA LEU A 181 3.49 -2.94 -23.76
C LEU A 181 4.45 -3.26 -22.60
N THR A 182 4.60 -2.31 -21.68
CA THR A 182 5.52 -2.39 -20.54
C THR A 182 4.71 -2.29 -19.24
N THR A 183 5.17 -2.97 -18.18
CA THR A 183 4.56 -2.89 -16.85
C THR A 183 5.57 -2.38 -15.84
N GLU A 184 5.23 -1.31 -15.14
CA GLU A 184 6.03 -0.72 -14.06
C GLU A 184 5.31 -0.77 -12.73
N PHE A 185 6.05 -0.65 -11.63
CA PHE A 185 5.51 -0.71 -10.28
C PHE A 185 5.98 0.50 -9.48
N PHE A 186 5.05 1.17 -8.78
CA PHE A 186 5.39 2.21 -7.82
C PHE A 186 5.66 1.62 -6.43
N GLY A 187 6.48 2.32 -5.63
CA GLY A 187 6.79 1.96 -4.25
C GLY A 187 5.76 2.49 -3.26
N LEU A 188 6.04 2.36 -1.97
CA LEU A 188 5.28 3.04 -0.92
C LEU A 188 6.24 3.82 -0.03
N ALA A 189 5.82 5.00 0.38
CA ALA A 189 6.55 5.86 1.31
C ALA A 189 5.79 6.00 2.63
N SER A 190 6.56 6.08 3.71
CA SER A 190 6.04 6.34 5.05
C SER A 190 5.59 7.78 5.18
N THR A 191 4.48 8.00 5.89
CA THR A 191 4.06 9.36 6.30
C THR A 191 4.22 9.55 7.80
N ASN A 192 4.05 10.79 8.26
CA ASN A 192 3.95 11.12 9.69
C ASN A 192 2.52 10.95 10.26
N PHE A 193 1.59 10.42 9.46
CA PHE A 193 0.21 10.21 9.88
C PHE A 193 0.06 8.82 10.47
N CYS A 194 -0.16 8.77 11.79
CA CYS A 194 -0.55 7.56 12.50
C CYS A 194 -1.98 7.71 13.03
N ILE A 195 -2.69 6.59 13.09
CA ILE A 195 -4.05 6.50 13.61
C ILE A 195 -4.14 5.30 14.55
N THR A 196 -4.90 5.45 15.63
CA THR A 196 -5.25 4.33 16.51
C THR A 196 -6.63 3.84 16.12
N VAL A 197 -6.77 2.52 15.92
CA VAL A 197 -8.03 1.88 15.55
C VAL A 197 -8.31 0.68 16.42
N ASP A 198 -9.59 0.41 16.66
CA ASP A 198 -10.06 -0.87 17.18
C ASP A 198 -10.25 -1.83 16.00
N LEU A 199 -9.48 -2.93 15.97
CA LEU A 199 -9.54 -3.92 14.89
C LEU A 199 -10.87 -4.69 14.86
N GLN A 200 -11.65 -4.68 15.94
CA GLN A 200 -13.00 -5.24 16.00
C GLN A 200 -14.04 -4.46 15.16
N CYS A 201 -13.67 -3.27 14.70
CA CYS A 201 -14.49 -2.46 13.80
C CYS A 201 -14.39 -2.85 12.32
N PHE A 202 -13.47 -3.75 11.95
CA PHE A 202 -13.26 -4.19 10.57
C PHE A 202 -13.71 -5.64 10.38
N CYS A 203 -14.21 -5.97 9.19
CA CYS A 203 -14.66 -7.32 8.86
C CYS A 203 -13.74 -8.05 7.88
N ALA A 204 -12.83 -7.33 7.22
CA ALA A 204 -11.85 -7.92 6.33
C ALA A 204 -10.54 -7.12 6.29
N ILE A 205 -9.49 -7.84 5.91
CA ILE A 205 -8.15 -7.33 5.67
C ILE A 205 -7.64 -7.92 4.35
N GLN A 206 -6.97 -7.10 3.54
CA GLN A 206 -6.25 -7.56 2.37
C GLN A 206 -4.77 -7.23 2.54
N CYS A 207 -3.95 -8.27 2.70
CA CYS A 207 -2.51 -8.17 2.66
C CYS A 207 -2.03 -7.82 1.24
N LEU A 208 -1.02 -6.98 1.15
CA LEU A 208 -0.38 -6.58 -0.10
C LEU A 208 1.03 -7.17 -0.19
N ARG A 209 1.71 -6.96 -1.31
CA ARG A 209 3.08 -7.43 -1.51
C ARG A 209 4.03 -6.80 -0.47
N ASP A 210 4.89 -7.64 0.08
CA ASP A 210 5.94 -7.23 1.01
C ASP A 210 6.82 -6.17 0.35
N THR A 211 7.17 -5.14 1.10
CA THR A 211 8.01 -4.05 0.59
C THR A 211 8.91 -3.50 1.69
N PHE A 212 9.95 -2.79 1.29
CA PHE A 212 10.75 -2.00 2.19
C PHE A 212 10.21 -0.58 2.26
N ILE A 213 9.94 -0.11 3.48
CA ILE A 213 9.53 1.27 3.77
C ILE A 213 10.63 1.93 4.58
N GLY A 214 11.22 3.00 4.04
CA GLY A 214 12.19 3.83 4.74
C GLY A 214 11.58 4.45 6.01
N ARG A 215 12.39 4.57 7.06
CA ARG A 215 12.01 5.32 8.27
C ARG A 215 11.99 6.82 7.95
N VAL A 216 11.03 7.53 8.52
CA VAL A 216 10.94 9.01 8.46
C VAL A 216 11.84 9.62 9.53
#